data_AF-A0AAW3TXW5-F1
#
_entry.id   AF-A0AAW3TXW5-F1
#
_cell.length_a   1.000
_cell.length_b   1.000
_cell.length_c   1.000
_cell.angle_alpha   90.00
_cell.angle_beta   90.00
_cell.angle_gamma   90.00
#
_symmetry.space_group_name_H-M   'P 1'
#
loop_
_entity.id
_entity.type
_entity.pdbx_description
1 polymer ?
#
loop_
_entity_poly.entity_id
_entity_poly.type
_entity_poly.pdbx_seq_one_letter_code
_entity_poly.pdbx_strand_id
1 'polypeptide(L)'
;MTRWMSKSLLAVGILLAGCDGRCENAGEQADANAGVVSGEDTLVSGPAETAGEAQDRAAESANAAIEANADAAEDRADAIRSTADREADALEERAKKVRRDAEQKAGAAEDRADAIRGK
;
A
#
# COMPACT_ATOMS: atom_id res chain seq x y z
N MET A 1 -28.67 41.74 -27.62
CA MET A 1 -28.39 40.49 -28.36
C MET A 1 -28.90 39.33 -27.53
N THR A 2 -30.09 38.84 -27.85
CA THR A 2 -30.78 37.72 -27.21
C THR A 2 -30.76 36.53 -28.16
N ARG A 3 -30.04 35.45 -27.81
CA ARG A 3 -30.24 34.09 -28.33
C ARG A 3 -29.94 33.14 -27.15
N TRP A 4 -30.98 32.69 -26.45
CA TRP A 4 -31.50 31.31 -26.56
C TRP A 4 -30.44 30.30 -26.10
N MET A 5 -30.38 29.96 -24.81
CA MET A 5 -31.13 28.85 -24.19
C MET A 5 -31.20 27.58 -25.05
N SER A 6 -30.83 26.48 -24.39
CA SER A 6 -31.19 25.09 -24.70
C SER A 6 -30.20 24.30 -25.55
N LYS A 7 -29.36 23.55 -24.82
CA LYS A 7 -29.14 22.09 -24.91
C LYS A 7 -28.27 21.76 -23.68
N SER A 8 -28.86 21.67 -22.48
CA SER A 8 -29.40 20.41 -21.94
C SER A 8 -28.39 19.28 -22.14
N LEU A 9 -27.64 18.98 -21.08
CA LEU A 9 -27.86 17.76 -20.29
C LEU A 9 -27.55 16.50 -21.10
N LEU A 10 -26.35 15.94 -20.91
CA LEU A 10 -26.17 14.51 -20.58
C LEU A 10 -24.70 14.24 -20.20
N ALA A 11 -24.24 14.92 -19.15
CA ALA A 11 -23.15 14.44 -18.33
C ALA A 11 -23.75 14.30 -16.92
N VAL A 12 -23.41 13.21 -16.23
CA VAL A 12 -23.98 12.72 -14.96
C VAL A 12 -25.10 11.69 -15.16
N GLY A 13 -24.83 10.44 -14.79
CA GLY A 13 -25.89 9.49 -14.45
C GLY A 13 -25.71 8.01 -14.80
N ILE A 14 -24.49 7.45 -14.85
CA ILE A 14 -24.34 5.99 -14.72
C ILE A 14 -23.48 5.74 -13.47
N LEU A 15 -24.11 5.87 -12.31
CA LEU A 15 -23.51 5.60 -11.00
C LEU A 15 -24.43 4.71 -10.14
N LEU A 16 -25.39 4.01 -10.74
CA LEU A 16 -26.38 3.17 -10.04
C LEU A 16 -26.78 1.92 -10.85
N ALA A 17 -25.81 1.19 -11.40
CA ALA A 17 -25.93 -0.24 -11.66
C ALA A 17 -24.90 -0.92 -10.73
N GLY A 18 -25.26 -2.04 -10.12
CA GLY A 18 -24.66 -2.64 -8.92
C GLY A 18 -23.12 -2.71 -8.88
N CYS A 19 -22.57 -2.78 -7.67
CA CYS A 19 -21.15 -3.09 -7.45
C CYS A 19 -20.87 -4.58 -7.71
N ASP A 20 -21.35 -5.11 -8.82
CA ASP A 20 -21.35 -6.54 -9.08
C ASP A 20 -20.01 -6.96 -9.69
N GLY A 21 -19.51 -8.12 -9.26
CA GLY A 21 -18.23 -8.64 -9.69
C GLY A 21 -18.21 -9.07 -11.17
N ARG A 22 -17.02 -9.31 -11.74
CA ARG A 22 -16.93 -9.66 -13.18
C ARG A 22 -17.60 -11.01 -13.47
N CYS A 23 -17.48 -11.97 -12.57
CA CYS A 23 -18.10 -13.28 -12.73
C CYS A 23 -19.61 -13.21 -12.48
N GLU A 24 -20.05 -12.41 -11.51
CA GLU A 24 -21.46 -12.11 -11.23
C GLU A 24 -22.16 -11.50 -12.46
N ASN A 25 -21.61 -10.42 -13.03
CA ASN A 25 -22.14 -9.79 -14.25
C ASN A 25 -22.22 -10.77 -15.44
N ALA A 26 -21.19 -11.61 -15.60
CA ALA A 26 -21.18 -12.62 -16.65
C ALA A 26 -22.26 -13.71 -16.43
N GLY A 27 -22.54 -14.04 -15.16
CA GLY A 27 -23.58 -14.96 -14.75
C GLY A 27 -24.98 -14.37 -14.96
N GLU A 28 -25.21 -13.13 -14.57
CA GLU A 28 -26.46 -12.40 -14.78
C GLU A 28 -26.83 -12.35 -16.27
N GLN A 29 -25.87 -11.98 -17.12
CA GLN A 29 -26.07 -11.96 -18.57
C GLN A 29 -26.38 -13.37 -19.13
N ALA A 30 -25.76 -14.43 -18.58
CA ALA A 30 -26.07 -15.80 -18.99
C ALA A 30 -27.48 -16.22 -18.59
N ASP A 31 -27.92 -15.88 -17.37
CA ASP A 31 -29.25 -16.18 -16.85
C ASP A 31 -30.35 -15.42 -17.62
N ALA A 32 -30.09 -14.15 -17.96
CA ALA A 32 -30.97 -13.34 -18.80
C ALA A 32 -31.09 -13.93 -20.22
N ASN A 33 -29.97 -14.31 -20.85
CA ASN A 33 -29.96 -14.93 -22.18
C ASN A 33 -30.66 -16.30 -22.20
N ALA A 34 -30.60 -17.05 -21.10
CA ALA A 34 -31.27 -18.33 -20.94
C ALA A 34 -32.75 -18.20 -20.57
N GLY A 35 -33.24 -16.99 -20.28
CA GLY A 35 -34.61 -16.74 -19.83
C GLY A 35 -34.91 -17.33 -18.44
N VAL A 36 -33.88 -17.58 -17.63
CA VAL A 36 -34.00 -18.08 -16.25
C VAL A 36 -34.63 -17.01 -15.36
N VAL A 37 -34.36 -15.76 -15.67
CA VAL A 37 -34.97 -14.57 -15.07
C VAL A 37 -35.68 -13.75 -16.15
N SER A 38 -36.65 -12.92 -15.75
CA SER A 38 -37.44 -12.08 -16.67
C SER A 38 -36.65 -10.93 -17.32
N GLY A 39 -35.34 -10.81 -17.03
CA GLY A 39 -34.42 -9.79 -17.53
C GLY A 39 -33.30 -9.52 -16.52
N GLU A 40 -32.31 -8.71 -16.90
CA GLU A 40 -31.24 -8.23 -15.99
C GLU A 40 -31.85 -7.41 -14.81
N ASP A 41 -32.92 -6.65 -15.05
CA ASP A 41 -33.58 -5.83 -14.01
C ASP A 41 -34.50 -6.60 -13.01
N THR A 42 -34.35 -7.91 -12.87
CA THR A 42 -35.21 -8.66 -11.92
C THR A 42 -34.66 -8.67 -10.51
N LEU A 43 -35.55 -8.59 -9.51
CA LEU A 43 -35.17 -8.63 -8.09
C LEU A 43 -34.70 -10.01 -7.60
N VAL A 44 -34.58 -10.99 -8.50
CA VAL A 44 -34.26 -12.38 -8.16
C VAL A 44 -33.05 -12.79 -8.97
N SER A 45 -31.91 -12.97 -8.28
CA SER A 45 -30.69 -13.42 -8.91
C SER A 45 -30.84 -14.83 -9.48
N GLY A 46 -30.28 -15.03 -10.67
CA GLY A 46 -30.25 -16.34 -11.30
C GLY A 46 -29.16 -17.27 -10.71
N PRO A 47 -29.19 -18.57 -11.03
CA PRO A 47 -28.19 -19.52 -10.55
C PRO A 47 -26.76 -19.23 -11.05
N ALA A 48 -26.60 -18.73 -12.27
CA ALA A 48 -25.28 -18.42 -12.82
C ALA A 48 -24.73 -17.12 -12.21
N GLU A 49 -25.56 -16.10 -12.01
CA GLU A 49 -25.23 -14.87 -11.27
C GLU A 49 -24.75 -15.20 -9.84
N THR A 50 -25.52 -16.00 -9.10
CA THR A 50 -25.18 -16.42 -7.73
C THR A 50 -23.85 -17.18 -7.68
N ALA A 51 -23.59 -18.05 -8.66
CA ALA A 51 -22.32 -18.76 -8.78
C ALA A 51 -21.17 -17.81 -9.15
N GLY A 52 -21.45 -16.76 -9.93
CA GLY A 52 -20.51 -15.70 -10.26
C GLY A 52 -20.10 -14.89 -9.04
N GLU A 53 -21.08 -14.39 -8.27
CA GLU A 53 -20.85 -13.64 -7.03
C GLU A 53 -20.03 -14.47 -6.02
N ALA A 54 -20.30 -15.78 -5.90
CA ALA A 54 -19.52 -16.67 -5.06
C ALA A 54 -18.05 -16.79 -5.50
N GLN A 55 -17.80 -16.81 -6.81
CA GLN A 55 -16.43 -16.82 -7.36
C GLN A 55 -15.72 -15.49 -7.11
N ASP A 56 -16.41 -14.36 -7.30
CA ASP A 56 -15.86 -13.04 -7.06
C ASP A 56 -15.50 -12.85 -5.57
N ARG A 57 -16.38 -13.21 -4.64
CA ARG A 57 -16.09 -13.21 -3.19
C ARG A 57 -14.91 -14.10 -2.81
N ALA A 58 -14.79 -15.27 -3.43
CA ALA A 58 -13.66 -16.17 -3.20
C ALA A 58 -12.34 -15.56 -3.70
N ALA A 59 -12.35 -14.91 -4.87
CA ALA A 59 -11.20 -14.22 -5.42
C ALA A 59 -10.79 -13.00 -4.56
N GLU A 60 -11.76 -12.20 -4.12
CA GLU A 60 -11.52 -11.08 -3.20
C GLU A 60 -10.90 -11.55 -1.88
N SER A 61 -11.44 -12.62 -1.29
CA SER A 61 -10.90 -13.20 -0.06
C SER A 61 -9.45 -13.70 -0.24
N ALA A 62 -9.16 -14.32 -1.38
CA ALA A 62 -7.80 -14.75 -1.71
C ALA A 62 -6.84 -13.57 -1.87
N ASN A 63 -7.27 -12.49 -2.55
CA ASN A 63 -6.48 -11.28 -2.70
C ASN A 63 -6.22 -10.59 -1.36
N ALA A 64 -7.24 -10.46 -0.50
CA ALA A 64 -7.09 -9.90 0.83
C ALA A 64 -6.08 -10.69 1.69
N ALA A 65 -6.07 -12.03 1.56
CA ALA A 65 -5.07 -12.85 2.23
C ALA A 65 -3.65 -12.64 1.67
N ILE A 66 -3.51 -12.40 0.37
CA ILE A 66 -2.22 -12.07 -0.26
C ILE A 66 -1.73 -10.71 0.22
N GLU A 67 -2.59 -9.69 0.24
CA GLU A 67 -2.29 -8.34 0.73
C GLU A 67 -1.87 -8.38 2.20
N ALA A 68 -2.62 -9.07 3.06
CA ALA A 68 -2.26 -9.22 4.47
C ALA A 68 -0.90 -9.90 4.67
N ASN A 69 -0.53 -10.86 3.81
CA ASN A 69 0.80 -11.48 3.84
C ASN A 69 1.89 -10.52 3.34
N ALA A 70 1.59 -9.68 2.35
CA ALA A 70 2.51 -8.67 1.85
C ALA A 70 2.78 -7.60 2.91
N ASP A 71 1.74 -7.07 3.55
CA ASP A 71 1.83 -6.10 4.65
C ASP A 71 2.66 -6.67 5.80
N ALA A 72 2.41 -7.91 6.20
CA ALA A 72 3.19 -8.57 7.25
C ALA A 72 4.67 -8.77 6.86
N ALA A 73 4.98 -8.91 5.58
CA ALA A 73 6.36 -8.97 5.10
C ALA A 73 7.03 -7.58 5.08
N GLU A 74 6.28 -6.54 4.71
CA GLU A 74 6.73 -5.13 4.76
C GLU A 74 7.04 -4.71 6.21
N ASP A 75 6.14 -4.99 7.15
CA ASP A 75 6.34 -4.73 8.59
C ASP A 75 7.62 -5.38 9.12
N ARG A 76 7.90 -6.62 8.70
CA ARG A 76 9.13 -7.34 9.09
C ARG A 76 10.37 -6.66 8.50
N ALA A 77 10.31 -6.27 7.23
CA ALA A 77 11.42 -5.58 6.58
C ALA A 77 11.71 -4.22 7.25
N ASP A 78 10.67 -3.48 7.61
CA ASP A 78 10.77 -2.21 8.31
C ASP A 78 11.34 -2.35 9.73
N ALA A 79 10.94 -3.40 10.45
CA ALA A 79 11.52 -3.73 11.75
C ALA A 79 13.01 -4.07 11.67
N ILE A 80 13.41 -4.82 10.63
CA ILE A 80 14.82 -5.15 10.35
C ILE A 80 15.61 -3.87 10.05
N ARG A 81 15.10 -3.02 9.13
CA ARG A 81 15.73 -1.74 8.77
C ARG A 81 15.90 -0.84 9.99
N SER A 82 14.84 -0.63 10.76
CA SER A 82 14.88 0.20 11.98
C SER A 82 15.90 -0.32 13.00
N THR A 83 16.04 -1.64 13.12
CA THR A 83 17.01 -2.24 14.04
C THR A 83 18.43 -2.05 13.55
N ALA A 84 18.67 -2.26 12.26
CA ALA A 84 19.97 -2.02 11.63
C ALA A 84 20.40 -0.54 11.75
N ASP A 85 19.49 0.40 11.51
CA ASP A 85 19.76 1.84 11.62
C ASP A 85 20.16 2.20 13.07
N ARG A 86 19.42 1.70 14.06
CA ARG A 86 19.76 1.92 15.49
C ARG A 86 21.13 1.34 15.86
N GLU A 87 21.48 0.18 15.33
CA GLU A 87 22.80 -0.43 15.56
C GLU A 87 23.92 0.37 14.88
N ALA A 88 23.67 0.86 13.66
CA ALA A 88 24.61 1.71 12.93
C ALA A 88 24.87 3.03 13.68
N ASP A 89 23.83 3.71 14.15
CA ASP A 89 23.94 4.93 14.95
C ASP A 89 24.74 4.70 16.23
N ALA A 90 24.48 3.58 16.92
CA ALA A 90 25.21 3.22 18.13
C ALA A 90 26.70 2.96 17.85
N LEU A 91 27.03 2.33 16.72
CA LEU A 91 28.40 2.11 16.29
C LEU A 91 29.09 3.44 15.93
N GLU A 92 28.39 4.34 15.24
CA GLU A 92 28.91 5.65 14.88
C GLU A 92 29.24 6.49 16.13
N GLU A 93 28.37 6.50 17.13
CA GLU A 93 28.61 7.22 18.39
C GLU A 93 29.80 6.64 19.17
N ARG A 94 29.97 5.31 19.16
CA ARG A 94 31.17 4.66 19.74
C ARG A 94 32.43 5.08 19.00
N ALA A 95 32.41 5.09 17.66
CA ALA A 95 33.53 5.52 16.84
C ALA A 95 33.90 6.99 17.08
N LYS A 96 32.90 7.89 17.15
CA LYS A 96 33.08 9.30 17.52
C LYS A 96 33.74 9.44 18.88
N LYS A 97 33.31 8.66 19.89
CA LYS A 97 33.93 8.67 21.21
C LYS A 97 35.39 8.24 21.17
N VAL A 98 35.71 7.13 20.50
CA VAL A 98 37.10 6.66 20.36
C VAL A 98 37.97 7.73 19.69
N ARG A 99 37.47 8.36 18.62
CA ARG A 99 38.19 9.44 17.93
C ARG A 99 38.47 10.63 18.84
N ARG A 100 37.46 11.13 19.57
CA ARG A 100 37.64 12.22 20.54
C ARG A 100 38.64 11.87 21.65
N ASP A 101 38.55 10.66 22.20
CA ASP A 101 39.47 10.18 23.24
C ASP A 101 40.92 10.10 22.71
N ALA A 102 41.10 9.73 21.43
CA ALA A 102 42.41 9.69 20.78
C ALA A 102 42.95 11.11 20.50
N GLU A 103 42.13 12.01 19.97
CA GLU A 103 42.47 13.41 19.72
C GLU A 103 42.93 14.11 21.01
N GLN A 104 42.21 13.89 22.12
CA GLN A 104 42.59 14.46 23.42
C GLN A 104 43.95 13.94 23.91
N LYS A 105 44.21 12.63 23.76
CA LYS A 105 45.51 12.04 24.14
C LYS A 105 46.64 12.54 23.26
N ALA A 106 46.40 12.70 21.96
CA ALA A 106 47.36 13.24 21.02
C ALA A 106 47.72 14.69 21.39
N GLY A 107 46.73 15.55 21.62
CA GLY A 107 46.95 16.93 22.05
C GLY A 107 47.76 17.01 23.35
N ALA A 108 47.42 16.20 24.36
CA ALA A 108 48.19 16.16 25.60
C ALA A 108 49.64 15.66 25.41
N ALA A 109 49.89 14.81 24.42
CA ALA A 109 51.24 14.37 24.09
C ALA A 109 52.03 15.45 23.33
N GLU A 110 51.37 16.19 22.43
CA GLU A 110 51.93 17.35 21.73
C GLU A 110 52.33 18.46 22.73
N ASP A 111 51.43 18.81 23.65
CA ASP A 111 51.71 19.81 24.71
C ASP A 111 52.94 19.43 25.53
N ARG A 112 53.10 18.14 25.86
CA ARG A 112 54.29 17.64 26.57
C ARG A 112 55.54 17.75 25.73
N ALA A 113 55.45 17.45 24.43
CA ALA A 113 56.59 17.55 23.52
C ALA A 113 57.05 19.00 23.37
N ASP A 114 56.12 19.95 23.27
CA ASP A 114 56.44 21.37 23.18
C ASP A 114 57.03 21.90 24.49
N ALA A 115 56.54 21.46 25.65
CA ALA A 115 57.14 21.79 26.95
C ALA A 115 58.57 21.27 27.12
N ILE A 116 58.93 20.17 26.45
CA ILE A 116 60.31 19.66 26.39
C ILE A 116 61.15 20.52 25.44
N ARG A 117 60.63 20.88 24.27
CA ARG A 117 61.35 21.70 23.27
C ARG A 117 61.60 23.13 23.74
N GLY A 118 60.70 23.68 24.56
CA GLY A 118 60.78 25.05 25.10
C GLY A 118 61.61 25.19 26.38
N LYS A 119 62.25 24.12 26.87
CA LYS A 119 63.24 24.12 27.96
C LYS A 119 64.65 23.93 27.41
#